data_AF-A0A9D4JEV8-F1
#
_entry.id   AF-A0A9D4JEV8-F1
#
_cell.length_a   1.000
_cell.length_b   1.000
_cell.length_c   1.000
_cell.angle_alpha   90.00
_cell.angle_beta   90.00
_cell.angle_gamma   90.00
#
_symmetry.space_group_name_H-M   'P 1'
#
loop_
_entity.id
_entity.type
_entity.pdbx_description
1 polymer ?
#
loop_
_entity_poly.entity_id
_entity_poly.type
_entity_poly.pdbx_seq_one_letter_code
_entity_poly.pdbx_strand_id
1 'polypeptide(L)'
;MRSELAQPVLYGLHVTAMGNVLVCGGLSSNSIVQVDKHGIEVLATVVTEEGGVKSPTSVYFSQQTGSLIVGMWNKDSILVLNMKYLNI
;
A
#
# COMPACT_ATOMS: atom_id res chain seq x y z
N MET A 1 -14.53 -14.25 -18.89
CA MET A 1 -13.08 -14.06 -19.11
C MET A 1 -12.67 -12.90 -18.23
N ARG A 2 -12.04 -13.15 -17.07
CA ARG A 2 -11.51 -12.07 -16.22
C ARG A 2 -10.18 -11.65 -16.85
N SER A 3 -10.11 -10.43 -17.36
CA SER A 3 -8.83 -9.85 -17.76
C SER A 3 -8.03 -9.56 -16.50
N GLU A 4 -7.11 -10.45 -16.14
CA GLU A 4 -6.04 -10.10 -15.21
C GLU A 4 -5.20 -9.02 -15.89
N LEU A 5 -5.32 -7.78 -15.41
CA LEU A 5 -4.32 -6.75 -15.67
C LEU A 5 -2.95 -7.36 -15.36
N ALA A 6 -1.98 -7.20 -16.26
CA ALA A 6 -0.60 -7.68 -16.12
C ALA A 6 -0.18 -7.60 -14.65
N GLN A 7 -0.10 -8.75 -13.97
CA GLN A 7 -0.11 -8.80 -12.52
C GLN A 7 1.02 -7.88 -11.99
N PRO A 8 0.71 -6.74 -11.37
CA PRO A 8 1.74 -6.02 -10.64
C PRO A 8 2.30 -7.03 -9.64
N VAL A 9 3.62 -7.17 -9.56
CA VAL A 9 4.22 -8.09 -8.60
C VAL A 9 3.87 -7.56 -7.21
N LEU A 10 2.78 -8.08 -6.63
CA LEU A 10 2.29 -7.68 -5.33
C LEU A 10 3.18 -8.34 -4.28
N TYR A 11 3.80 -7.52 -3.43
CA TYR A 11 4.64 -8.02 -2.35
C TYR A 11 3.91 -8.00 -1.00
N GLY A 12 3.03 -7.01 -0.79
CA GLY A 12 2.31 -6.87 0.47
C GLY A 12 0.89 -6.33 0.29
N LEU A 13 0.03 -6.75 1.22
CA LEU A 13 -1.35 -6.28 1.30
C LEU A 13 -1.78 -6.13 2.76
N HIS A 14 -2.75 -5.25 3.00
CA HIS A 14 -3.42 -5.08 4.28
C HIS A 14 -4.90 -4.72 4.06
N VAL A 15 -5.81 -5.44 4.71
CA VAL A 15 -7.24 -5.15 4.67
C VAL A 15 -7.58 -4.14 5.77
N THR A 16 -8.14 -2.99 5.39
CA THR A 16 -8.56 -1.94 6.32
C THR A 16 -9.88 -2.33 6.99
N ALA A 17 -10.28 -1.71 8.11
CA ALA A 17 -11.54 -2.10 8.77
C ALA A 17 -12.79 -1.77 7.94
N MET A 18 -12.68 -0.90 6.93
CA MET A 18 -13.76 -0.66 5.96
C MET A 18 -13.84 -1.75 4.88
N GLY A 19 -12.90 -2.70 4.87
CA GLY A 19 -12.83 -3.81 3.92
C GLY A 19 -12.07 -3.51 2.63
N ASN A 20 -11.65 -2.25 2.42
CA ASN A 20 -10.74 -1.91 1.32
C ASN A 20 -9.35 -2.52 1.57
N VAL A 21 -8.53 -2.58 0.52
CA VAL A 21 -7.21 -3.22 0.60
C VAL A 21 -6.13 -2.20 0.27
N LEU A 22 -5.18 -2.03 1.17
CA LEU A 22 -3.90 -1.41 0.85
C LEU A 22 -3.02 -2.45 0.18
N VAL A 23 -2.42 -2.07 -0.94
CA VAL A 23 -1.47 -2.94 -1.66
C VAL A 23 -0.17 -2.20 -1.90
N CYS A 24 0.93 -2.95 -1.80
CA CYS A 24 2.25 -2.51 -2.19
C CYS A 24 2.90 -3.59 -3.06
N GLY A 25 3.55 -3.19 -4.15
CA GLY A 25 4.12 -4.18 -5.05
C GLY A 25 4.76 -3.65 -6.31
N GLY A 26 5.94 -4.20 -6.61
CA GLY A 26 6.75 -4.01 -7.81
C GLY A 26 8.01 -3.17 -7.56
N LEU A 27 9.18 -3.64 -8.02
CA LEU A 27 10.42 -2.84 -8.03
C LEU A 27 10.26 -1.51 -8.78
N SER A 28 9.29 -1.46 -9.69
CA SER A 28 8.96 -0.29 -10.53
C SER A 28 7.86 0.60 -9.94
N SER A 29 7.20 0.15 -8.86
CA SER A 29 6.02 0.78 -8.28
C SER A 29 6.36 1.16 -6.83
N ASN A 30 6.99 2.32 -6.70
CA ASN A 30 7.37 2.93 -5.44
C ASN A 30 6.16 3.63 -4.79
N SER A 31 5.05 2.90 -4.65
CA SER A 31 3.80 3.44 -4.12
C SER A 31 3.02 2.44 -3.30
N ILE A 32 2.16 2.99 -2.43
CA ILE A 32 1.11 2.29 -1.73
C ILE A 32 -0.20 2.81 -2.31
N VAL A 33 -1.07 1.92 -2.76
CA VAL A 33 -2.39 2.28 -3.28
C VAL A 33 -3.48 1.58 -2.47
N GLN A 34 -4.62 2.23 -2.38
CA GLN A 34 -5.83 1.64 -1.84
C GLN A 34 -6.68 1.16 -3.01
N VAL A 35 -7.08 -0.10 -2.96
CA VAL A 35 -8.07 -0.69 -3.86
C VAL A 35 -9.36 -0.98 -3.11
N ASP A 36 -10.46 -1.03 -3.84
CA ASP A 36 -11.75 -1.40 -3.27
C ASP A 36 -11.73 -2.80 -2.64
N LYS A 37 -12.74 -3.09 -1.82
CA LYS A 37 -12.92 -4.39 -1.16
C LYS A 37 -13.07 -5.59 -2.11
N HIS A 38 -13.27 -5.35 -3.40
CA HIS A 38 -13.36 -6.37 -4.44
C HIS A 38 -12.03 -6.58 -5.19
N GLY A 39 -11.03 -5.72 -4.93
CA GLY A 39 -9.74 -5.70 -5.62
C GLY A 39 -9.84 -5.28 -7.09
N ILE A 40 -10.87 -4.51 -7.47
CA ILE A 40 -11.13 -4.16 -8.88
C ILE A 40 -10.69 -2.72 -9.18
N GLU A 41 -11.15 -1.75 -8.39
CA GLU A 41 -10.88 -0.33 -8.61
C GLU A 41 -9.78 0.19 -7.69
N VAL A 42 -8.85 0.97 -8.25
CA VAL A 42 -7.91 1.78 -7.45
C VAL A 42 -8.65 3.02 -6.98
N LEU A 43 -8.84 3.13 -5.66
CA LEU A 43 -9.55 4.24 -5.05
C LEU A 43 -8.65 5.45 -4.83
N ALA A 44 -7.40 5.21 -4.43
CA ALA A 44 -6.44 6.28 -4.13
C ALA A 44 -4.99 5.80 -4.20
N THR A 45 -4.10 6.72 -4.58
CA THR A 45 -2.66 6.60 -4.30
C THR A 45 -2.40 7.20 -2.93
N VAL A 46 -1.96 6.36 -1.98
CA VAL A 46 -1.84 6.72 -0.56
C VAL A 46 -0.49 7.38 -0.29
N VAL A 47 0.59 6.80 -0.82
CA VAL A 47 1.97 7.31 -0.71
C VAL A 47 2.73 6.93 -1.97
N THR A 48 3.64 7.80 -2.41
CA THR A 48 4.55 7.59 -3.55
C THR A 48 6.01 7.67 -3.11
N GLU A 49 6.94 7.58 -4.07
CA GLU A 49 8.36 7.73 -3.83
C GLU A 49 8.73 9.08 -3.21
N GLU A 50 8.01 10.15 -3.57
CA GLU A 50 8.20 11.48 -2.98
C GLU A 50 7.90 11.49 -1.47
N GLY A 51 7.00 10.60 -1.02
CA GLY A 51 6.71 10.35 0.39
C GLY A 51 7.70 9.40 1.07
N GLY A 52 8.76 8.98 0.36
CA GLY A 52 9.86 8.17 0.90
C GLY A 52 9.74 6.66 0.66
N VAL A 53 8.69 6.19 -0.05
CA VAL A 53 8.52 4.76 -0.36
C VAL A 53 9.50 4.32 -1.44
N LYS A 54 10.31 3.29 -1.18
CA LYS A 54 11.29 2.74 -2.15
C LYS A 54 11.34 1.23 -2.07
N SER A 55 10.94 0.55 -3.16
CA SER A 55 10.85 -0.91 -3.23
C SER A 55 10.08 -1.52 -2.04
N PRO A 56 8.80 -1.15 -1.86
CA PRO A 56 8.00 -1.64 -0.73
C PRO A 56 7.72 -3.13 -0.88
N THR A 57 7.88 -3.87 0.21
CA THR A 57 7.69 -5.33 0.27
C THR A 57 6.59 -5.76 1.23
N SER A 58 6.19 -4.89 2.16
CA SER A 58 5.09 -5.13 3.08
C SER A 58 4.42 -3.83 3.49
N VAL A 59 3.14 -3.90 3.81
CA VAL A 59 2.34 -2.75 4.25
C VAL A 59 1.43 -3.16 5.39
N TYR A 60 1.30 -2.29 6.38
CA TYR A 60 0.37 -2.44 7.51
C TYR A 60 -0.19 -1.08 7.89
N PHE A 61 -1.48 -1.03 8.21
CA PHE A 61 -2.11 0.17 8.76
C PHE A 61 -2.66 -0.08 10.16
N SER A 62 -2.19 0.72 11.11
CA SER A 62 -2.68 0.73 12.48
C SER A 62 -3.80 1.76 12.61
N GLN A 63 -5.05 1.30 12.72
CA GLN A 63 -6.16 2.20 12.98
C GLN A 63 -6.05 2.89 14.35
N GLN A 64 -5.50 2.20 15.34
CA GLN A 64 -5.35 2.75 16.69
C GLN A 64 -4.44 3.98 16.72
N THR A 65 -3.34 3.94 15.96
CA THR A 65 -2.35 5.02 15.95
C THR A 65 -2.49 5.94 14.74
N GLY A 66 -3.28 5.54 13.74
CA GLY A 66 -3.35 6.17 12.43
C GLY A 66 -2.02 6.05 11.66
N SER A 67 -1.24 5.00 11.90
CA SER A 67 0.10 4.86 11.32
C SER A 67 0.10 3.90 10.14
N LEU A 68 0.64 4.34 9.01
CA LEU A 68 1.01 3.47 7.90
C LEU A 68 2.46 3.03 8.09
N ILE A 69 2.69 1.73 8.11
CA ILE A 69 4.00 1.11 8.27
C ILE A 69 4.31 0.35 6.99
N VAL A 70 5.44 0.69 6.37
CA VAL A 70 5.87 0.10 5.10
C VAL A 70 7.24 -0.51 5.29
N GLY A 71 7.36 -1.82 5.10
CA GLY A 71 8.65 -2.48 4.98
C GLY A 71 9.20 -2.28 3.57
N MET A 72 10.47 -1.91 3.47
CA MET A 72 11.13 -1.58 2.21
C MET A 72 12.39 -2.41 2.05
N TRP A 73 12.59 -2.99 0.86
CA TRP A 73 13.83 -3.68 0.55
C TRP A 73 14.99 -2.69 0.39
N ASN A 74 14.71 -1.46 -0.04
CA ASN A 74 15.73 -0.43 -0.13
C ASN A 74 16.33 -0.14 1.26
N LYS A 75 17.62 -0.48 1.41
CA LYS A 75 18.41 -0.32 2.64
C LYS A 75 17.84 -1.06 3.86
N ASP A 76 17.04 -2.11 3.64
CA ASP A 76 16.44 -2.93 4.70
C ASP A 76 15.76 -2.07 5.79
N SER A 77 14.91 -1.14 5.35
CA SER A 77 14.37 -0.08 6.20
C SER A 77 12.85 -0.12 6.34
N ILE A 78 12.35 0.55 7.38
CA ILE A 78 10.92 0.71 7.65
C ILE A 78 10.58 2.20 7.53
N LEU A 79 9.54 2.51 6.77
CA LEU A 79 8.94 3.83 6.73
C LEU A 79 7.67 3.85 7.59
N VAL A 80 7.58 4.79 8.51
CA VAL A 80 6.39 5.00 9.36
C VAL A 80 5.82 6.39 9.08
N LEU A 81 4.57 6.44 8.65
CA LEU A 81 3.88 7.67 8.31
C LEU A 81 2.64 7.84 9.18
N ASN A 82 2.37 9.07 9.59
CA ASN A 82 1.18 9.43 10.35
C ASN A 82 0.08 9.86 9.37
N MET A 83 -0.99 9.08 9.30
CA MET A 83 -2.10 9.21 8.35
C MET A 83 -3.42 9.52 9.06
N LYS A 84 -3.40 10.11 10.27
CA LYS A 84 -4.59 10.39 11.09
C LYS A 84 -5.70 11.20 10.40
N TYR A 85 -5.41 11.82 9.26
CA TYR A 85 -6.35 12.63 8.49
C TYR A 85 -6.77 12.01 7.15
N LEU A 86 -6.28 10.81 6.82
CA LEU A 86 -6.75 10.07 5.66
C LEU A 86 -7.73 8.97 6.09
N ASN A 87 -8.89 8.93 5.43
CA ASN A 87 -9.87 7.86 5.60
C ASN A 87 -9.41 6.63 4.80
N ILE A 88 -8.55 5.82 5.42
CA ILE A 88 -8.02 4.56 4.88
C ILE A 88 -8.77 3.37 5.49
#